data_AF-A0A352WTL9-F1
#
_entry.id   AF-A0A352WTL9-F1
#
_cell.length_a   1.000
_cell.length_b   1.000
_cell.length_c   1.000
_cell.angle_alpha   90.00
_cell.angle_beta   90.00
_cell.angle_gamma   90.00
#
_symmetry.space_group_name_H-M   'P 1'
#
loop_
_entity.id
_entity.type
_entity.pdbx_description
1 polymer ?
#
loop_
_entity_poly.entity_id
_entity_poly.type
_entity_poly.pdbx_seq_one_letter_code
_entity_poly.pdbx_strand_id
1 'polypeptide(L)'
;GADAVFCQHSHCIGCYEEYLGGKIVYGTGNFCFIKKSYMDDPLWHSGLMIQLELNKDCKLRFIPVVYKDLGIELAKGNQKEQLMQAFGKRSEELLTDAWEEGWNAFCHSMVDRYLGTVRKAYAENSTENNRRVFAHYLDCEAHLDVLHTLCPTWHMEK
;
A
#
# COMPACT_ATOMS: atom_id res chain seq x y z
N GLY A 1 17.35 -11.66 10.34
CA GLY A 1 16.29 -11.01 9.55
C GLY A 1 16.85 -10.58 8.22
N ALA A 2 16.17 -9.69 7.51
CA ALA A 2 16.65 -9.04 6.28
C ALA A 2 17.10 -7.60 6.58
N ASP A 3 18.17 -7.13 5.91
CA ASP A 3 18.66 -5.76 6.07
C ASP A 3 17.80 -4.73 5.32
N ALA A 4 17.09 -5.17 4.29
CA ALA A 4 16.14 -4.35 3.54
C ALA A 4 14.94 -5.20 3.06
N VAL A 5 13.73 -4.66 3.19
CA VAL A 5 12.47 -5.25 2.72
C VAL A 5 11.75 -4.23 1.85
N PHE A 6 11.30 -4.65 0.67
CA PHE A 6 10.59 -3.78 -0.28
C PHE A 6 9.20 -4.35 -0.55
N CYS A 7 8.18 -3.69 -0.01
CA CYS A 7 6.79 -4.03 -0.27
C CYS A 7 6.37 -3.46 -1.64
N GLN A 8 5.64 -4.26 -2.40
CA GLN A 8 5.15 -3.92 -3.74
C GLN A 8 3.62 -4.07 -3.78
N HIS A 9 3.01 -3.73 -4.91
CA HIS A 9 1.55 -3.81 -5.17
C HIS A 9 0.70 -2.61 -4.72
N SER A 10 1.25 -1.65 -3.96
CA SER A 10 0.51 -0.45 -3.56
C SER A 10 0.19 0.51 -4.72
N HIS A 11 0.93 0.41 -5.84
CA HIS A 11 0.87 1.33 -7.00
C HIS A 11 1.14 2.81 -6.70
N CYS A 12 1.39 3.18 -5.44
CA CYS A 12 1.73 4.52 -4.99
C CYS A 12 3.01 4.51 -4.14
N ILE A 13 3.65 5.68 -4.04
CA ILE A 13 4.80 5.88 -3.14
C ILE A 13 4.28 5.84 -1.69
N GLY A 14 4.64 4.81 -0.94
CA GLY A 14 4.22 4.61 0.44
C GLY A 14 5.03 5.44 1.43
N CYS A 15 5.59 4.77 2.43
CA CYS A 15 6.47 5.29 3.47
C CYS A 15 7.66 4.33 3.67
N TYR A 16 8.59 4.69 4.55
CA TYR A 16 9.65 3.79 4.99
C TYR A 16 9.86 3.90 6.50
N GLU A 17 10.48 2.88 7.07
CA GLU A 17 10.98 2.92 8.45
C GLU A 17 12.27 2.13 8.61
N GLU A 18 12.94 2.36 9.73
CA GLU A 18 13.99 1.48 10.23
C GLU A 18 13.44 0.65 11.39
N TYR A 19 13.36 -0.67 11.21
CA TYR A 19 12.80 -1.59 12.17
C TYR A 19 13.82 -2.68 12.53
N LEU A 20 14.17 -2.76 13.82
CA LEU A 20 15.18 -3.69 14.36
C LEU A 20 16.51 -3.70 13.58
N GLY A 21 16.94 -2.53 13.10
CA GLY A 21 18.17 -2.34 12.32
C GLY A 21 18.05 -2.67 10.83
N GLY A 22 16.92 -3.24 10.38
CA GLY A 22 16.58 -3.39 8.97
C GLY A 22 15.79 -2.19 8.45
N LYS A 23 15.71 -2.05 7.13
CA LYS A 23 14.95 -0.97 6.45
C LYS A 23 13.74 -1.55 5.74
N ILE A 24 12.56 -0.99 5.96
CA ILE A 24 11.32 -1.46 5.30
C ILE A 24 10.77 -0.32 4.46
N VAL A 25 10.45 -0.58 3.20
CA VAL A 25 9.82 0.39 2.30
C VAL A 25 8.44 -0.13 1.88
N TYR A 26 7.39 0.56 2.33
CA TYR A 26 5.98 0.17 2.19
C TYR A 26 5.36 0.58 0.85
N GLY A 27 6.13 0.54 -0.24
CA GLY A 27 5.65 0.85 -1.58
C GLY A 27 6.52 1.85 -2.32
N THR A 28 7.03 1.43 -3.48
CA THR A 28 7.85 2.27 -4.36
C THR A 28 7.05 3.05 -5.40
N GLY A 29 5.72 2.93 -5.41
CA GLY A 29 4.90 3.43 -6.51
C GLY A 29 5.18 2.73 -7.83
N ASN A 30 4.61 3.27 -8.90
CA ASN A 30 4.78 2.69 -10.22
C ASN A 30 6.08 3.19 -10.85
N PHE A 31 6.83 2.27 -11.45
CA PHE A 31 7.93 2.63 -12.35
C PHE A 31 7.38 2.87 -13.76
N CYS A 32 6.75 1.86 -14.37
CA CYS A 32 6.20 1.92 -15.72
C CYS A 32 4.77 1.37 -15.73
N PHE A 33 3.77 2.25 -15.89
CA PHE A 33 2.37 1.85 -15.93
C PHE A 33 1.66 2.46 -17.16
N ILE A 34 1.94 1.90 -18.35
CA ILE A 34 1.51 2.41 -19.67
C ILE A 34 0.05 2.05 -19.99
N LYS A 35 -0.84 1.99 -19.00
CA LYS A 35 -2.25 1.70 -19.23
C LYS A 35 -3.09 2.87 -18.75
N LYS A 36 -3.40 3.80 -19.67
CA LYS A 36 -4.56 4.70 -19.51
C LYS A 36 -5.79 3.80 -19.40
N SER A 37 -6.24 3.57 -18.17
CA SER A 37 -7.44 2.79 -17.87
C SER A 37 -8.51 3.73 -17.32
N TYR A 38 -9.73 3.25 -17.22
CA TYR A 38 -10.84 3.97 -16.59
C TYR A 38 -10.63 4.24 -15.08
N MET A 39 -9.54 3.71 -14.50
CA MET A 39 -9.14 3.87 -13.09
C MET A 39 -7.87 4.73 -12.96
N ASP A 40 -7.69 5.76 -13.79
CA ASP A 40 -6.49 6.60 -13.75
C ASP A 40 -6.42 7.42 -12.45
N ASP A 41 -5.52 7.02 -11.53
CA ASP A 41 -5.28 7.72 -10.26
C ASP A 41 -3.97 8.54 -10.35
N PRO A 42 -3.96 9.83 -9.97
CA PRO A 42 -2.74 10.66 -10.00
C PRO A 42 -1.55 10.06 -9.23
N LEU A 43 -1.80 9.28 -8.18
CA LEU A 43 -0.75 8.61 -7.39
C LEU A 43 0.02 7.57 -8.22
N TRP A 44 -0.60 7.03 -9.26
CA TRP A 44 0.01 6.02 -10.14
C TRP A 44 1.02 6.60 -11.13
N HIS A 45 1.12 7.93 -11.21
CA HIS A 45 1.97 8.64 -12.17
C HIS A 45 3.35 8.98 -11.59
N SER A 46 3.68 8.41 -10.43
CA SER A 46 4.97 8.61 -9.77
C SER A 46 5.44 7.33 -9.06
N GLY A 47 6.76 7.26 -8.87
CA GLY A 47 7.40 6.18 -8.15
C GLY A 47 8.76 6.59 -7.58
N LEU A 48 9.42 5.65 -6.92
CA LEU A 48 10.77 5.74 -6.39
C LEU A 48 11.59 4.62 -7.02
N MET A 49 12.64 4.98 -7.74
CA MET A 49 13.76 4.08 -7.96
C MET A 49 14.61 4.06 -6.69
N ILE A 50 14.98 2.87 -6.24
CA ILE A 50 15.78 2.70 -5.03
C ILE A 50 17.16 2.20 -5.42
N GLN A 51 18.18 2.95 -5.02
CA GLN A 51 19.55 2.49 -5.06
C GLN A 51 19.91 1.95 -3.67
N LEU A 52 20.24 0.66 -3.63
CA LEU A 52 20.71 -0.05 -2.45
C LEU A 52 22.23 -0.20 -2.50
N GLU A 53 22.92 0.28 -1.48
CA GLU A 53 24.35 0.05 -1.30
C GLU A 53 24.60 -1.21 -0.48
N LEU A 54 25.20 -2.23 -1.10
CA LEU A 54 25.55 -3.51 -0.45
C LEU A 54 26.84 -3.40 0.37
N ASN A 55 26.86 -2.46 1.32
CA ASN A 55 27.90 -2.30 2.33
C ASN A 55 27.35 -2.65 3.73
N LYS A 56 28.20 -2.59 4.76
CA LYS A 56 27.80 -2.94 6.14
C LYS A 56 26.61 -2.15 6.66
N ASP A 57 26.38 -0.93 6.16
CA ASP A 57 25.33 -0.04 6.64
C ASP A 57 24.00 -0.19 5.86
N CYS A 58 24.01 -0.94 4.74
CA CYS A 58 22.85 -1.16 3.87
C CYS A 58 22.11 0.15 3.56
N LYS A 59 22.81 1.11 2.93
CA LYS A 59 22.26 2.46 2.70
C LYS A 59 21.26 2.46 1.54
N LEU A 60 20.15 3.17 1.72
CA LEU A 60 19.14 3.39 0.67
C LEU A 60 19.20 4.83 0.17
N ARG A 61 19.14 4.99 -1.15
CA ARG A 61 18.92 6.28 -1.80
C ARG A 61 17.65 6.21 -2.62
N PHE A 62 16.71 7.09 -2.31
CA PHE A 62 15.43 7.22 -3.00
C PHE A 62 15.55 8.22 -4.15
N ILE A 63 15.20 7.79 -5.35
CA ILE A 63 15.31 8.56 -6.60
C ILE A 63 13.90 8.65 -7.19
N PRO A 64 13.17 9.76 -6.98
CA PRO A 64 11.80 9.88 -7.46
C PRO A 64 11.75 9.97 -8.98
N VAL A 65 10.79 9.23 -9.54
CA VAL A 65 10.49 9.18 -10.97
C VAL A 65 9.04 9.56 -11.21
N VAL A 66 8.78 10.12 -12.39
CA VAL A 66 7.45 10.51 -12.82
C VAL A 66 7.17 9.96 -14.20
N TYR A 67 5.94 9.51 -14.37
CA TYR A 67 5.43 9.08 -15.66
C TYR A 67 5.05 10.29 -16.51
N LYS A 68 5.36 10.21 -17.80
CA LYS A 68 4.99 11.14 -18.87
C LYS A 68 4.49 10.33 -20.06
N ASP A 69 3.80 10.96 -21.00
CA ASP A 69 3.22 10.26 -22.16
C ASP A 69 4.26 9.45 -22.97
N LEU A 70 5.53 9.85 -22.96
CA LEU A 70 6.62 9.19 -23.71
C LEU A 70 7.50 8.27 -22.86
N GLY A 71 7.21 8.08 -21.57
CA GLY A 71 7.98 7.19 -20.71
C GLY A 71 8.16 7.72 -19.28
N ILE A 72 9.33 7.48 -18.72
CA ILE A 72 9.65 7.77 -17.32
C ILE A 72 10.79 8.78 -17.27
N GLU A 73 10.63 9.80 -16.45
CA GLU A 73 11.65 10.81 -16.21
C GLU A 73 12.00 10.88 -14.72
N LEU A 74 13.22 11.31 -14.41
CA LEU A 74 13.57 11.70 -13.05
C LEU A 74 12.75 12.93 -12.66
N ALA A 75 12.13 12.90 -11.48
CA ALA A 75 11.46 14.09 -10.95
C ALA A 75 12.51 15.20 -10.69
N LYS A 76 12.18 16.44 -11.02
CA LYS A 76 13.06 17.61 -10.89
C LYS A 76 12.35 18.79 -10.22
N GLY A 77 13.14 19.72 -9.68
CA GLY A 77 12.65 20.95 -9.06
C GLY A 77 11.56 20.70 -8.02
N ASN A 78 10.52 21.54 -8.04
CA ASN A 78 9.40 21.48 -7.11
C ASN A 78 8.69 20.11 -7.07
N GLN A 79 8.57 19.40 -8.20
CA GLN A 79 7.90 18.09 -8.23
C GLN A 79 8.69 17.04 -7.44
N LYS A 80 10.03 17.06 -7.52
CA LYS A 80 10.89 16.20 -6.71
C LYS A 80 10.72 16.49 -5.23
N GLU A 81 10.74 17.77 -4.86
CA GLU A 81 10.62 18.21 -3.47
C GLU A 81 9.28 17.79 -2.88
N GLN A 82 8.18 17.98 -3.61
CA GLN A 82 6.85 17.56 -3.19
C GLN A 82 6.74 16.05 -2.96
N LEU A 83 7.24 15.23 -3.90
CA LEU A 83 7.22 13.78 -3.77
C LEU A 83 8.03 13.30 -2.55
N MET A 84 9.23 13.85 -2.37
CA MET A 84 10.11 13.48 -1.26
C MET A 84 9.60 13.98 0.09
N GLN A 85 9.03 15.19 0.15
CA GLN A 85 8.41 15.71 1.36
C GLN A 85 7.19 14.89 1.76
N ALA A 86 6.34 14.52 0.80
CA ALA A 86 5.16 13.69 1.08
C ALA A 86 5.57 12.28 1.54
N PHE A 87 6.60 11.69 0.93
CA PHE A 87 7.18 10.41 1.34
C PHE A 87 7.76 10.48 2.77
N GLY A 88 8.55 11.52 3.07
CA GLY A 88 9.10 11.76 4.41
C GLY A 88 8.00 11.95 5.45
N LYS A 89 7.01 12.80 5.18
CA LYS A 89 5.87 13.05 6.08
C LYS A 89 5.13 11.75 6.43
N ARG A 90 4.80 10.92 5.44
CA ARG A 90 4.14 9.62 5.70
C ARG A 90 5.02 8.68 6.53
N SER A 91 6.34 8.76 6.36
CA SER A 91 7.30 7.97 7.13
C SER A 91 7.40 8.44 8.58
N GLU A 92 7.26 9.74 8.83
CA GLU A 92 7.15 10.29 10.18
C GLU A 92 5.79 9.96 10.82
N GLU A 93 4.69 10.07 10.06
CA GLU A 93 3.34 9.72 10.52
C GLU A 93 3.21 8.24 10.89
N LEU A 94 3.92 7.35 10.20
CA LEU A 94 3.99 5.92 10.51
C LEU A 94 4.54 5.64 11.92
N LEU A 95 5.41 6.50 12.45
CA LEU A 95 5.99 6.37 13.80
C LEU A 95 5.02 6.80 14.92
N THR A 96 3.82 7.22 14.54
CA THR A 96 2.75 7.65 15.44
C THR A 96 1.49 6.84 15.13
N ASP A 97 0.42 7.02 15.91
CA ASP A 97 -0.87 6.36 15.64
C ASP A 97 -1.73 7.12 14.60
N ALA A 98 -1.18 8.15 13.94
CA ALA A 98 -1.93 8.97 12.98
C ALA A 98 -2.45 8.20 11.76
N TRP A 99 -1.83 7.06 11.43
CA TRP A 99 -2.28 6.19 10.33
C TRP A 99 -3.58 5.44 10.66
N GLU A 100 -3.92 5.27 11.95
CA GLU A 100 -5.10 4.50 12.37
C GLU A 100 -6.39 5.16 11.88
N GLU A 101 -6.50 6.49 11.92
CA GLU A 101 -7.68 7.20 11.40
C GLU A 101 -7.85 6.95 9.90
N GLY A 102 -6.75 7.02 9.14
CA GLY A 102 -6.74 6.74 7.70
C GLY A 102 -7.10 5.29 7.38
N TRP A 103 -6.57 4.34 8.16
CA TRP A 103 -6.90 2.91 8.03
C TRP A 103 -8.38 2.64 8.32
N ASN A 104 -8.91 3.19 9.42
CA ASN A 104 -10.31 3.05 9.78
C ASN A 104 -11.22 3.66 8.71
N ALA A 105 -10.92 4.88 8.22
CA ALA A 105 -11.66 5.52 7.16
C ALA A 105 -11.66 4.68 5.87
N PHE A 106 -10.50 4.13 5.49
CA PHE A 106 -10.38 3.21 4.36
C PHE A 106 -11.24 1.96 4.53
N CYS A 107 -11.15 1.26 5.66
CA CYS A 107 -11.93 0.05 5.92
C CYS A 107 -13.42 0.31 5.82
N HIS A 108 -13.92 1.38 6.46
CA HIS A 108 -15.32 1.76 6.43
C HIS A 108 -15.79 2.14 5.02
N SER A 109 -14.94 2.78 4.21
CA SER A 109 -15.25 3.04 2.78
C SER A 109 -15.46 1.76 1.96
N MET A 110 -14.92 0.62 2.43
CA MET A 110 -14.97 -0.67 1.76
C MET A 110 -16.06 -1.61 2.30
N VAL A 111 -16.88 -1.15 3.27
CA VAL A 111 -17.84 -1.99 4.00
C VAL A 111 -18.79 -2.75 3.08
N ASP A 112 -19.39 -2.07 2.10
CA ASP A 112 -20.35 -2.68 1.18
C ASP A 112 -19.70 -3.74 0.29
N ARG A 113 -18.44 -3.51 -0.11
CA ARG A 113 -17.68 -4.46 -0.91
C ARG A 113 -17.36 -5.72 -0.12
N TYR A 114 -16.81 -5.58 1.10
CA TYR A 114 -16.37 -6.72 1.89
C TYR A 114 -17.56 -7.50 2.46
N LEU A 115 -18.50 -6.83 3.13
CA LEU A 115 -19.69 -7.51 3.67
C LEU A 115 -20.61 -8.03 2.56
N GLY A 116 -20.63 -7.36 1.40
CA GLY A 116 -21.31 -7.85 0.21
C GLY A 116 -20.73 -9.17 -0.30
N THR A 117 -19.40 -9.34 -0.28
CA THR A 117 -18.74 -10.61 -0.61
C THR A 117 -19.12 -11.71 0.37
N VAL A 118 -19.12 -11.44 1.68
CA VAL A 118 -19.55 -12.42 2.70
C VAL A 118 -21.00 -12.84 2.47
N ARG A 119 -21.92 -11.88 2.30
CA ARG A 119 -23.34 -12.19 2.03
C ARG A 119 -23.52 -13.05 0.78
N LYS A 120 -22.82 -12.72 -0.32
CA LYS A 120 -22.90 -13.48 -1.57
C LYS A 120 -22.38 -14.90 -1.45
N ALA A 121 -21.37 -15.14 -0.60
CA ALA A 121 -20.80 -16.46 -0.38
C ALA A 121 -21.79 -17.43 0.27
N TYR A 122 -22.72 -16.92 1.10
CA TYR A 122 -23.68 -17.74 1.85
C TYR A 122 -25.15 -17.54 1.47
N ALA A 123 -25.44 -16.78 0.41
CA ALA A 123 -26.79 -16.67 -0.14
C ALA A 123 -27.29 -18.02 -0.68
N GLU A 124 -28.61 -18.24 -0.70
CA GLU A 124 -29.24 -19.47 -1.22
C GLU A 124 -28.81 -19.79 -2.67
N ASN A 125 -28.58 -18.76 -3.48
CA ASN A 125 -28.13 -18.86 -4.87
C ASN A 125 -26.60 -18.73 -5.04
N SER A 126 -25.83 -18.94 -3.97
CA SER A 126 -24.37 -18.81 -3.99
C SER A 126 -23.71 -19.80 -4.96
N THR A 127 -22.74 -19.30 -5.72
CA THR A 127 -21.91 -20.12 -6.61
C THR A 127 -20.64 -20.58 -5.91
N GLU A 128 -19.97 -21.60 -6.46
CA GLU A 128 -18.65 -21.98 -5.98
C GLU A 128 -17.65 -20.82 -6.06
N ASN A 129 -17.73 -20.01 -7.12
CA ASN A 129 -16.89 -18.83 -7.27
C ASN A 129 -17.12 -17.81 -6.15
N ASN A 130 -18.37 -17.53 -5.77
CA ASN A 130 -18.66 -16.62 -4.65
C ASN A 130 -18.00 -17.09 -3.35
N ARG A 131 -18.07 -18.40 -3.07
CA ARG A 131 -17.43 -19.01 -1.89
C ARG A 131 -15.91 -18.92 -1.95
N ARG A 132 -15.31 -19.17 -3.11
CA ARG A 132 -13.85 -19.08 -3.31
C ARG A 132 -13.33 -17.64 -3.17
N VAL A 133 -14.09 -16.65 -3.65
CA VAL A 133 -13.73 -15.23 -3.46
C VAL A 133 -13.73 -14.85 -1.98
N PHE A 134 -14.73 -15.29 -1.22
CA PHE A 134 -14.73 -15.07 0.23
C PHE A 134 -13.62 -15.85 0.95
N ALA A 135 -13.41 -17.12 0.59
CA ALA A 135 -12.31 -17.91 1.16
C ALA A 135 -10.94 -17.24 0.93
N HIS A 136 -10.73 -16.65 -0.25
CA HIS A 136 -9.54 -15.86 -0.52
C HIS A 136 -9.36 -14.66 0.43
N TYR A 137 -10.45 -14.05 0.92
CA TYR A 137 -10.35 -12.98 1.92
C TYR A 137 -9.86 -13.50 3.28
N LEU A 138 -10.05 -14.79 3.57
CA LEU A 138 -9.55 -15.42 4.79
C LEU A 138 -8.08 -15.86 4.66
N ASP A 139 -7.64 -16.19 3.44
CA ASP A 139 -6.25 -16.59 3.16
C ASP A 139 -5.30 -15.39 3.00
N CYS A 140 -5.83 -14.24 2.61
CA CYS A 140 -5.04 -13.02 2.39
C CYS A 140 -5.06 -12.14 3.65
N GLU A 141 -3.90 -11.98 4.30
CA GLU A 141 -3.76 -11.17 5.52
C GLU A 141 -4.32 -9.74 5.34
N ALA A 142 -4.03 -9.08 4.22
CA ALA A 142 -4.54 -7.74 3.97
C ALA A 142 -6.08 -7.67 3.86
N HIS A 143 -6.74 -8.70 3.32
CA HIS A 143 -8.20 -8.76 3.29
C HIS A 143 -8.77 -9.11 4.67
N LEU A 144 -8.08 -9.97 5.40
CA LEU A 144 -8.45 -10.39 6.74
C LEU A 144 -8.37 -9.22 7.73
N ASP A 145 -7.35 -8.37 7.64
CA ASP A 145 -7.21 -7.16 8.47
C ASP A 145 -8.37 -6.17 8.27
N VAL A 146 -8.81 -6.00 7.02
CA VAL A 146 -10.00 -5.17 6.72
C VAL A 146 -11.25 -5.78 7.36
N LEU A 147 -11.42 -7.11 7.27
CA LEU A 147 -12.54 -7.79 7.92
C LEU A 147 -12.48 -7.69 9.44
N HIS A 148 -11.32 -7.84 10.06
CA HIS A 148 -11.14 -7.68 11.50
C HIS A 148 -11.45 -6.25 11.98
N THR A 149 -11.09 -5.26 11.19
CA THR A 149 -11.41 -3.85 11.47
C THR A 149 -12.91 -3.59 11.36
N LEU A 150 -13.56 -4.13 10.33
CA LEU A 150 -15.01 -3.97 10.11
C LEU A 150 -15.89 -4.80 11.04
N CYS A 151 -15.37 -5.94 11.53
CA CYS A 151 -16.08 -6.90 12.35
C CYS A 151 -15.26 -7.21 13.62
N PRO A 152 -15.10 -6.22 14.52
CA PRO A 152 -14.33 -6.41 15.74
C PRO A 152 -14.96 -7.51 16.60
N THR A 153 -14.11 -8.27 17.27
CA THR A 153 -14.55 -9.29 18.24
C THR A 153 -14.51 -8.71 19.65
N TRP A 154 -15.26 -9.32 20.57
CA TRP A 154 -15.22 -8.98 22.01
C TRP A 154 -13.83 -9.14 22.65
N HIS A 155 -12.86 -9.75 21.95
CA HIS A 155 -11.47 -9.85 22.40
C HIS A 155 -10.61 -8.64 22.03
N MET A 156 -11.06 -7.81 21.08
CA MET A 156 -10.36 -6.60 20.64
C MET A 156 -10.80 -5.35 21.41
N GLU A 157 -11.93 -5.41 22.13
CA GLU A 157 -12.34 -4.40 23.11
C GLU A 157 -11.55 -4.63 24.41
N LYS A 158 -10.34 -4.08 24.51
CA LYS A 158 -9.56 -4.02 25.75
C LYS A 158 -9.02 -2.63 26.01
#